data_AF-A0A5N5DG24-F1
#
_entry.id   AF-A0A5N5DG24-F1
#
_cell.length_a   1.000
_cell.length_b   1.000
_cell.length_c   1.000
_cell.angle_alpha   90.00
_cell.angle_beta   90.00
_cell.angle_gamma   90.00
#
_symmetry.space_group_name_H-M   'P 1'
#
loop_
_entity.id
_entity.type
_entity.pdbx_description
1 polymer ?
#
loop_
_entity_poly.entity_id
_entity_poly.type
_entity_poly.pdbx_seq_one_letter_code
_entity_poly.pdbx_strand_id
1 'polypeptide(L)'
;MISLLLLRPVLSEGDGGAVEAVIGAVLERINRTDGTVCHEETIGDYATYLNLQQNIKSTAPQYDYKMIDTDFFLPVVLYEYFVKSPTGQQQKDAFLAIEATVNPGNQGLKYGDLALMTAEKIMNISTPFASIGGQVKENLIHLKEDQVVGQWRDSTYGIGGGRIPYDVNTALVPAALRAIAALAAEGFFPTHVDWHDTASQYAQVWEDETLHFFEVDIEAEEAQSLVQSYVVESGFGGPVDLDNISSNVHFHGLALDGNNNQSIVRVMNTDDCLRLFLVNSTDQEQLTLFLDQAAEHIIQPFPMGLSTPIGVLIANPAYGGDPVYARNFTNNVYHGTVVWSWQLSMLAAGLARQLDRCNSAHVPDFCNDTTVYAKVLQAYNHLWDLIDSNGAYLNSEVWSWVYDAGDFVYTPLGALPPPAGQSPTESNIRQLWSLTFLAVRRDEALH
;
A
#
# COMPACT_ATOMS: atom_id res chain seq x y z
N MET A 1 4.88 -0.17 10.17
CA MET A 1 5.97 -0.61 9.27
C MET A 1 6.16 0.32 8.08
N ILE A 2 5.10 0.69 7.35
CA ILE A 2 5.14 1.73 6.29
C ILE A 2 5.92 2.98 6.74
N SER A 3 5.57 3.55 7.90
CA SER A 3 6.26 4.73 8.42
C SER A 3 7.74 4.48 8.69
N LEU A 4 8.15 3.29 9.13
CA LEU A 4 9.56 2.95 9.33
C LEU A 4 10.31 2.99 7.99
N LEU A 5 9.72 2.44 6.92
CA LEU A 5 10.33 2.44 5.59
C LEU A 5 10.55 3.88 5.08
N LEU A 6 9.56 4.75 5.27
CA LEU A 6 9.59 6.14 4.78
C LEU A 6 10.41 7.07 5.69
N LEU A 7 10.45 6.81 7.00
CA LEU A 7 11.16 7.63 7.99
C LEU A 7 12.57 7.16 8.30
N ARG A 8 13.02 6.03 7.75
CA ARG A 8 14.34 5.45 8.08
C ARG A 8 15.49 6.47 8.14
N PRO A 9 15.61 7.45 7.22
CA PRO A 9 16.71 8.43 7.26
C PRO A 9 16.77 9.29 8.54
N VAL A 10 15.68 9.39 9.30
CA VAL A 10 15.59 10.23 10.52
C VAL A 10 15.29 9.43 11.78
N LEU A 11 14.99 8.13 11.68
CA LEU A 11 14.77 7.27 12.84
C LEU A 11 16.10 6.86 13.48
N SER A 12 16.12 6.73 14.80
CA SER A 12 17.28 6.20 15.51
C SER A 12 17.41 4.69 15.27
N GLU A 13 18.64 4.25 14.99
CA GLU A 13 19.05 2.86 14.81
C GLU A 13 19.82 2.33 16.04
N GLY A 14 19.97 1.00 16.12
CA GLY A 14 20.70 0.30 17.17
C GLY A 14 19.84 -0.05 18.38
N ASP A 15 20.50 -0.63 19.40
CA ASP A 15 19.86 -1.04 20.66
C ASP A 15 19.10 0.13 21.32
N GLY A 16 17.83 -0.09 21.61
CA GLY A 16 16.90 0.93 22.12
C GLY A 16 16.49 2.00 21.12
N GLY A 17 16.90 1.89 19.86
CA GLY A 17 16.53 2.78 18.75
C GLY A 17 15.08 2.58 18.27
N ALA A 18 14.54 3.58 17.58
CA ALA A 18 13.18 3.57 17.09
C ALA A 18 12.93 2.45 16.06
N VAL A 19 13.93 2.14 15.21
CA VAL A 19 13.82 1.08 14.20
C VAL A 19 13.61 -0.30 14.86
N GLU A 20 14.47 -0.65 15.83
CA GLU A 20 14.37 -1.91 16.57
C GLU A 20 13.13 -1.96 17.46
N ALA A 21 12.71 -0.84 18.05
CA ALA A 21 11.47 -0.77 18.83
C ALA A 21 10.23 -1.10 17.98
N VAL A 22 10.16 -0.59 16.73
CA VAL A 22 9.06 -0.91 15.81
C VAL A 22 9.10 -2.38 15.40
N ILE A 23 10.26 -2.90 15.00
CA ILE A 23 10.38 -4.31 14.60
C ILE A 23 10.05 -5.24 15.77
N GLY A 24 10.58 -4.95 16.96
CA GLY A 24 10.31 -5.73 18.18
C GLY A 24 8.83 -5.71 18.53
N ALA A 25 8.16 -4.55 18.46
CA ALA A 25 6.74 -4.45 18.73
C ALA A 25 5.88 -5.34 17.82
N VAL A 26 6.28 -5.49 16.55
CA VAL A 26 5.61 -6.39 15.59
C VAL A 26 5.89 -7.86 15.95
N LEU A 27 7.16 -8.22 16.14
CA LEU A 27 7.57 -9.61 16.42
C LEU A 27 6.91 -10.14 17.70
N GLU A 28 6.90 -9.34 18.76
CA GLU A 28 6.27 -9.65 20.05
C GLU A 28 4.81 -10.12 19.96
N ARG A 29 4.10 -9.68 18.91
CA ARG A 29 2.66 -9.90 18.74
C ARG A 29 2.32 -10.84 17.60
N ILE A 30 3.29 -11.56 17.04
CA ILE A 30 3.01 -12.60 16.03
C ILE A 30 2.19 -13.72 16.67
N ASN A 31 1.22 -14.25 15.93
CA ASN A 31 0.51 -15.46 16.28
C ASN A 31 1.42 -16.67 16.04
N ARG A 32 1.94 -17.26 17.11
CA ARG A 32 2.82 -18.45 17.03
C ARG A 32 2.23 -19.69 16.36
N THR A 33 0.91 -19.72 16.13
CA THR A 33 0.26 -20.90 15.54
C THR A 33 0.52 -20.97 14.04
N ASP A 34 0.54 -19.81 13.37
CA ASP A 34 0.60 -19.73 11.91
C ASP A 34 1.55 -18.65 11.39
N GLY A 35 2.18 -17.84 12.25
CA GLY A 35 3.06 -16.76 11.84
C GLY A 35 2.34 -15.47 11.42
N THR A 36 1.03 -15.35 11.61
CA THR A 36 0.29 -14.11 11.30
C THR A 36 0.74 -12.96 12.18
N VAL A 37 1.04 -11.83 11.57
CA VAL A 37 1.43 -10.59 12.23
C VAL A 37 0.18 -9.87 12.73
N CYS A 38 0.24 -9.40 13.97
CA CYS A 38 -0.80 -8.55 14.54
C CYS A 38 -0.81 -7.17 13.86
N HIS A 39 -1.96 -6.77 13.32
CA HIS A 39 -2.16 -5.46 12.70
C HIS A 39 -2.31 -4.35 13.74
N GLU A 40 -3.17 -4.60 14.73
CA GLU A 40 -3.51 -3.67 15.80
C GLU A 40 -3.71 -4.43 17.11
N GLU A 41 -3.46 -3.74 18.22
CA GLU A 41 -3.80 -4.25 19.54
C GLU A 41 -4.83 -3.38 20.24
N THR A 42 -5.78 -4.03 20.90
CA THR A 42 -6.66 -3.40 21.86
C THR A 42 -6.12 -3.66 23.26
N ILE A 43 -5.83 -2.59 24.00
CA ILE A 43 -5.25 -2.64 25.35
C ILE A 43 -6.08 -1.86 26.37
N GLY A 44 -5.75 -2.02 27.65
CA GLY A 44 -6.33 -1.23 28.75
C GLY A 44 -7.82 -1.49 29.01
N ASP A 45 -8.54 -0.45 29.43
CA ASP A 45 -9.96 -0.54 29.79
C ASP A 45 -10.85 -0.92 28.59
N TYR A 46 -10.44 -0.54 27.37
CA TYR A 46 -11.18 -0.92 26.18
C TYR A 46 -11.08 -2.43 25.89
N ALA A 47 -9.89 -3.03 26.09
CA ALA A 47 -9.74 -4.49 26.03
C ALA A 47 -10.61 -5.19 27.09
N THR A 48 -10.65 -4.64 28.30
CA THR A 48 -11.51 -5.16 29.37
C THR A 48 -12.99 -5.10 28.99
N TYR A 49 -13.43 -3.98 28.41
CA TYR A 49 -14.79 -3.81 27.92
C TYR A 49 -15.14 -4.81 26.82
N LEU A 50 -14.29 -4.97 25.79
CA LEU A 50 -14.53 -5.92 24.70
C LEU A 50 -14.55 -7.38 25.19
N ASN A 51 -13.64 -7.75 26.10
CA ASN A 51 -13.65 -9.07 26.73
C ASN A 51 -14.98 -9.32 27.46
N LEU A 52 -15.49 -8.33 28.22
CA LEU A 52 -16.79 -8.45 28.90
C LEU A 52 -17.96 -8.59 27.92
N GLN A 53 -17.94 -7.91 26.76
CA GLN A 53 -18.96 -8.10 25.71
C GLN A 53 -18.95 -9.53 25.15
N GLN A 54 -17.80 -10.20 25.18
CA GLN A 54 -17.64 -11.61 24.79
C GLN A 54 -17.84 -12.58 25.97
N ASN A 55 -18.33 -12.11 27.13
CA ASN A 55 -18.47 -12.88 28.38
C ASN A 55 -17.14 -13.43 28.94
N ILE A 56 -16.01 -12.81 28.60
CA ILE A 56 -14.67 -13.14 29.10
C ILE A 56 -14.31 -12.15 30.21
N LYS A 57 -14.02 -12.64 31.43
CA LYS A 57 -13.52 -11.79 32.53
C LYS A 57 -12.01 -11.68 32.45
N SER A 58 -11.50 -10.75 31.63
CA SER A 58 -10.07 -10.55 31.39
C SER A 58 -9.74 -9.10 31.06
N THR A 59 -8.56 -8.65 31.46
CA THR A 59 -7.93 -7.38 31.04
C THR A 59 -6.82 -7.62 30.02
N ALA A 60 -6.66 -8.86 29.54
CA ALA A 60 -5.65 -9.20 28.57
C ALA A 60 -5.88 -8.43 27.25
N PRO A 61 -4.79 -8.04 26.57
CA PRO A 61 -4.90 -7.39 25.27
C PRO A 61 -5.56 -8.32 24.24
N GLN A 62 -6.23 -7.73 23.26
CA GLN A 62 -6.69 -8.44 22.07
C GLN A 62 -5.81 -8.02 20.89
N TYR A 63 -5.41 -8.99 20.09
CA TYR A 63 -4.55 -8.80 18.93
C TYR A 63 -5.36 -9.07 17.66
N ASP A 64 -5.39 -8.10 16.75
CA ASP A 64 -6.11 -8.22 15.50
C ASP A 64 -5.22 -8.86 14.43
N TYR A 65 -5.64 -10.03 13.96
CA TYR A 65 -4.93 -10.81 12.95
C TYR A 65 -5.69 -10.88 11.61
N LYS A 66 -6.73 -10.06 11.40
CA LYS A 66 -7.58 -10.19 10.20
C LYS A 66 -6.91 -9.66 8.93
N MET A 67 -5.97 -8.72 9.08
CA MET A 67 -5.28 -8.05 7.96
C MET A 67 -4.19 -8.95 7.38
N ILE A 68 -4.23 -9.15 6.07
CA ILE A 68 -3.33 -10.01 5.31
C ILE A 68 -2.08 -9.27 4.82
N ASP A 69 -2.14 -7.95 4.65
CA ASP A 69 -1.04 -7.11 4.15
C ASP A 69 0.14 -7.02 5.12
N THR A 70 -0.17 -7.04 6.41
CA THR A 70 0.76 -6.73 7.51
C THR A 70 1.89 -7.75 7.57
N ASP A 71 1.60 -9.02 7.25
CA ASP A 71 2.58 -10.10 7.19
C ASP A 71 3.74 -9.76 6.25
N PHE A 72 3.41 -9.24 5.07
CA PHE A 72 4.36 -9.02 3.97
C PHE A 72 5.30 -7.83 4.20
N PHE A 73 4.90 -6.86 5.02
CA PHE A 73 5.80 -5.77 5.39
C PHE A 73 6.94 -6.21 6.32
N LEU A 74 6.75 -7.28 7.11
CA LEU A 74 7.74 -7.68 8.11
C LEU A 74 9.08 -8.11 7.48
N PRO A 75 9.14 -9.02 6.49
CA PRO A 75 10.41 -9.35 5.83
C PRO A 75 11.07 -8.13 5.20
N VAL A 76 10.30 -7.21 4.62
CA VAL A 76 10.83 -5.99 3.99
C VAL A 76 11.52 -5.11 5.02
N VAL A 77 10.91 -4.84 6.18
CA VAL A 77 11.54 -4.01 7.22
C VAL A 77 12.76 -4.70 7.84
N LEU A 78 12.72 -6.02 7.99
CA LEU A 78 13.88 -6.80 8.46
C LEU A 78 15.05 -6.69 7.46
N TYR A 79 14.78 -6.81 6.16
CA TYR A 79 15.78 -6.66 5.12
C TYR A 79 16.36 -5.23 5.08
N GLU A 80 15.49 -4.21 5.07
CA GLU A 80 15.92 -2.81 5.01
C GLU A 80 16.77 -2.37 6.21
N TYR A 81 16.64 -3.03 7.36
CA TYR A 81 17.47 -2.74 8.53
C TYR A 81 18.65 -3.71 8.65
N PHE A 82 18.42 -5.00 8.81
CA PHE A 82 19.46 -5.97 9.15
C PHE A 82 20.40 -6.32 8.00
N VAL A 83 20.01 -6.04 6.75
CA VAL A 83 20.88 -6.28 5.57
C VAL A 83 21.43 -4.99 5.01
N LYS A 84 20.64 -3.91 4.95
CA LYS A 84 21.07 -2.65 4.32
C LYS A 84 21.70 -1.62 5.27
N SER A 85 21.46 -1.70 6.58
CA SER A 85 22.12 -0.81 7.55
C SER A 85 23.34 -1.48 8.18
N PRO A 86 24.53 -0.82 8.20
CA PRO A 86 25.67 -1.30 8.96
C PRO A 86 25.38 -1.48 10.46
N THR A 87 24.52 -0.63 11.03
CA THR A 87 24.09 -0.75 12.43
C THR A 87 23.26 -2.01 12.63
N GLY A 88 22.27 -2.23 11.76
CA GLY A 88 21.41 -3.42 11.79
C GLY A 88 22.22 -4.70 11.63
N GLN A 89 23.15 -4.76 10.67
CA GLN A 89 24.03 -5.90 10.46
C GLN A 89 24.78 -6.31 11.74
N GLN A 90 25.26 -5.34 12.52
CA GLN A 90 25.97 -5.60 13.78
C GLN A 90 25.04 -6.05 14.91
N GLN A 91 23.79 -5.57 14.94
CA GLN A 91 22.81 -5.88 15.98
C GLN A 91 22.04 -7.17 15.73
N LYS A 92 22.02 -7.68 14.49
CA LYS A 92 21.22 -8.83 14.05
C LYS A 92 21.16 -9.97 15.07
N ASP A 93 22.30 -10.54 15.44
CA ASP A 93 22.32 -11.75 16.27
C ASP A 93 21.83 -11.48 17.69
N ALA A 94 22.15 -10.32 18.26
CA ALA A 94 21.70 -9.92 19.57
C ALA A 94 20.19 -9.66 19.59
N PHE A 95 19.68 -8.94 18.58
CA PHE A 95 18.27 -8.62 18.45
C PHE A 95 17.40 -9.86 18.24
N LEU A 96 17.80 -10.78 17.36
CA LEU A 96 17.06 -12.02 17.11
C LEU A 96 17.09 -12.98 18.31
N ALA A 97 18.04 -12.83 19.22
CA ALA A 97 18.13 -13.62 20.44
C ALA A 97 17.19 -13.15 21.57
N ILE A 98 16.56 -11.99 21.43
CA ILE A 98 15.61 -11.44 22.42
C ILE A 98 14.41 -12.39 22.56
N GLU A 99 14.08 -12.73 23.80
CA GLU A 99 12.88 -13.52 24.13
C GLU A 99 11.63 -12.64 24.07
N ALA A 100 10.56 -13.14 23.46
CA ALA A 100 9.27 -12.46 23.42
C ALA A 100 8.60 -12.49 24.79
N THR A 101 8.10 -11.34 25.22
CA THR A 101 7.58 -11.11 26.58
C THR A 101 6.19 -10.45 26.63
N VAL A 102 5.72 -9.85 25.52
CA VAL A 102 4.48 -9.07 25.50
C VAL A 102 3.26 -9.96 25.32
N ASN A 103 3.25 -10.80 24.27
CA ASN A 103 2.18 -11.78 24.09
C ASN A 103 2.52 -13.04 24.92
N PRO A 104 1.76 -13.38 25.99
CA PRO A 104 2.03 -14.56 26.79
C PRO A 104 1.97 -15.86 25.98
N GLY A 105 1.23 -15.85 24.86
CA GLY A 105 1.22 -16.94 23.90
C GLY A 105 2.62 -17.26 23.39
N ASN A 106 3.51 -16.28 23.27
CA ASN A 106 4.85 -16.42 22.69
C ASN A 106 5.94 -16.79 23.71
N GLN A 107 5.57 -17.18 24.94
CA GLN A 107 6.54 -17.59 25.96
C GLN A 107 7.50 -18.67 25.43
N GLY A 108 8.79 -18.42 25.64
CA GLY A 108 9.89 -19.31 25.25
C GLY A 108 10.29 -19.22 23.77
N LEU A 109 9.68 -18.32 22.99
CA LEU A 109 10.10 -18.00 21.62
C LEU A 109 10.97 -16.76 21.62
N LYS A 110 11.93 -16.73 20.70
CA LYS A 110 12.74 -15.56 20.40
C LYS A 110 12.22 -14.81 19.19
N TYR A 111 12.69 -13.58 19.02
CA TYR A 111 12.38 -12.77 17.84
C TYR A 111 12.74 -13.46 16.53
N GLY A 112 13.87 -14.18 16.48
CA GLY A 112 14.24 -15.01 15.34
C GLY A 112 13.25 -16.13 15.03
N ASP A 113 12.70 -16.80 16.05
CA ASP A 113 11.71 -17.87 15.87
C ASP A 113 10.42 -17.31 15.28
N LEU A 114 9.97 -16.15 15.76
CA LEU A 114 8.74 -15.50 15.31
C LEU A 114 8.88 -14.96 13.89
N ALA A 115 10.02 -14.34 13.56
CA ALA A 115 10.32 -13.91 12.19
C ALA A 115 10.35 -15.10 11.21
N LEU A 116 10.93 -16.23 11.63
CA LEU A 116 10.93 -17.46 10.84
C LEU A 116 9.50 -17.97 10.58
N MET A 117 8.64 -18.03 11.61
CA MET A 117 7.25 -18.48 11.44
C MET A 117 6.48 -17.64 10.41
N THR A 118 6.64 -16.31 10.42
CA THR A 118 6.02 -15.45 9.40
C THR A 118 6.60 -15.71 8.01
N ALA A 119 7.91 -15.90 7.88
CA ALA A 119 8.52 -16.22 6.59
C ALA A 119 8.05 -17.59 6.05
N GLU A 120 7.93 -18.61 6.92
CA GLU A 120 7.37 -19.93 6.57
C GLU A 120 5.93 -19.79 6.05
N LYS A 121 5.11 -18.97 6.73
CA LYS A 121 3.75 -18.66 6.27
C LYS A 121 3.76 -18.06 4.87
N ILE A 122 4.54 -17.00 4.64
CA ILE A 122 4.61 -16.29 3.36
C ILE A 122 5.06 -17.23 2.24
N MET A 123 6.10 -18.03 2.47
CA MET A 123 6.56 -19.04 1.51
C MET A 123 5.47 -20.06 1.19
N ASN A 124 4.76 -20.56 2.20
CA ASN A 124 3.70 -21.55 2.00
C ASN A 124 2.50 -20.99 1.21
N ILE A 125 2.01 -19.79 1.56
CA ILE A 125 0.82 -19.23 0.90
C ILE A 125 1.11 -18.68 -0.51
N SER A 126 2.36 -18.37 -0.81
CA SER A 126 2.77 -17.90 -2.15
C SER A 126 3.12 -19.03 -3.12
N THR A 127 3.40 -20.23 -2.61
CA THR A 127 3.78 -21.41 -3.41
C THR A 127 2.75 -21.78 -4.48
N PRO A 128 1.42 -21.81 -4.23
CA PRO A 128 0.46 -22.22 -5.24
C PRO A 128 0.52 -21.36 -6.50
N PHE A 129 0.64 -20.03 -6.35
CA PHE A 129 0.73 -19.11 -7.49
C PHE A 129 2.07 -19.22 -8.21
N ALA A 130 3.17 -19.42 -7.49
CA ALA A 130 4.50 -19.53 -8.06
C ALA A 130 4.78 -20.89 -8.75
N SER A 131 3.93 -21.89 -8.50
CA SER A 131 4.07 -23.23 -9.09
C SER A 131 3.79 -23.23 -10.59
N ILE A 132 4.33 -24.21 -11.31
CA ILE A 132 4.11 -24.35 -12.77
C ILE A 132 2.61 -24.48 -13.06
N GLY A 133 2.06 -23.56 -13.86
CA GLY A 133 0.63 -23.51 -14.18
C GLY A 133 -0.25 -23.02 -13.03
N GLY A 134 0.37 -22.47 -11.98
CA GLY A 134 -0.29 -21.96 -10.78
C GLY A 134 -0.73 -20.50 -10.89
N GLN A 135 -0.39 -19.80 -11.97
CA GLN A 135 -0.70 -18.39 -12.23
C GLN A 135 -2.19 -18.25 -12.61
N VAL A 136 -3.07 -18.51 -11.63
CA VAL A 136 -4.52 -18.44 -11.76
C VAL A 136 -5.09 -17.63 -10.59
N LYS A 137 -6.27 -17.02 -10.81
CA LYS A 137 -6.91 -16.11 -9.85
C LYS A 137 -7.11 -16.75 -8.47
N GLU A 138 -7.42 -18.04 -8.44
CA GLU A 138 -7.67 -18.81 -7.22
C GLU A 138 -6.43 -18.92 -6.31
N ASN A 139 -5.23 -18.81 -6.89
CA ASN A 139 -3.96 -18.91 -6.17
C ASN A 139 -3.38 -17.56 -5.74
N LEU A 140 -4.01 -16.44 -6.10
CA LEU A 140 -3.68 -15.13 -5.55
C LEU A 140 -3.92 -15.12 -4.02
N ILE A 141 -3.51 -14.05 -3.33
CA ILE A 141 -3.81 -13.83 -1.92
C ILE A 141 -5.20 -13.18 -1.80
N HIS A 142 -6.09 -13.86 -1.07
CA HIS A 142 -7.46 -13.42 -0.81
C HIS A 142 -7.60 -12.89 0.61
N LEU A 143 -8.56 -11.99 0.82
CA LEU A 143 -9.09 -11.70 2.15
C LEU A 143 -9.60 -12.99 2.80
N LYS A 144 -9.46 -13.10 4.12
CA LYS A 144 -9.98 -14.25 4.89
C LYS A 144 -11.49 -14.40 4.68
N GLU A 145 -11.97 -15.62 4.49
CA GLU A 145 -13.35 -15.96 4.03
C GLU A 145 -14.47 -15.14 4.70
N ASP A 146 -14.39 -14.93 6.02
CA ASP A 146 -15.42 -14.22 6.80
C ASP A 146 -15.09 -12.76 7.13
N GLN A 147 -14.01 -12.21 6.57
CA GLN A 147 -13.58 -10.84 6.82
C GLN A 147 -13.96 -9.95 5.63
N VAL A 148 -14.61 -8.82 5.93
CA VAL A 148 -15.00 -7.82 4.92
C VAL A 148 -13.89 -6.81 4.62
N VAL A 149 -12.82 -6.83 5.42
CA VAL A 149 -11.62 -6.00 5.30
C VAL A 149 -10.41 -6.88 5.59
N GLY A 150 -9.24 -6.49 5.07
CA GLY A 150 -8.01 -7.22 5.35
C GLY A 150 -6.73 -6.60 4.79
N GLN A 151 -6.76 -5.35 4.33
CA GLN A 151 -5.56 -4.58 4.02
C GLN A 151 -5.80 -3.12 4.43
N TRP A 152 -4.77 -2.28 4.36
CA TRP A 152 -4.75 -0.89 4.84
C TRP A 152 -6.04 -0.09 4.59
N ARG A 153 -6.74 -0.27 3.45
CA ARG A 153 -8.08 0.26 3.16
C ARG A 153 -9.12 -0.50 3.97
N ASP A 154 -9.02 -0.41 5.29
CA ASP A 154 -9.75 -1.20 6.29
C ASP A 154 -11.21 -0.78 6.52
N SER A 155 -11.85 -0.23 5.48
CA SER A 155 -13.28 0.09 5.47
C SER A 155 -14.06 -0.86 4.55
N THR A 156 -15.34 -1.10 4.84
CA THR A 156 -16.18 -2.06 4.10
C THR A 156 -16.17 -1.85 2.58
N TYR A 157 -16.11 -0.60 2.12
CA TYR A 157 -16.02 -0.25 0.70
C TYR A 157 -14.63 0.19 0.26
N GLY A 158 -13.62 0.08 1.12
CA GLY A 158 -12.26 0.57 0.86
C GLY A 158 -11.64 -0.03 -0.41
N ILE A 159 -11.94 -1.29 -0.70
CA ILE A 159 -11.60 -1.96 -1.97
C ILE A 159 -12.85 -2.38 -2.77
N GLY A 160 -13.97 -1.64 -2.61
CA GLY A 160 -15.20 -1.89 -3.37
C GLY A 160 -15.87 -3.25 -3.07
N GLY A 161 -15.60 -3.84 -1.90
CA GLY A 161 -16.03 -5.19 -1.54
C GLY A 161 -15.21 -6.31 -2.20
N GLY A 162 -14.11 -5.97 -2.87
CA GLY A 162 -13.19 -6.94 -3.47
C GLY A 162 -12.66 -7.96 -2.46
N ARG A 163 -12.31 -9.14 -2.96
CA ARG A 163 -11.77 -10.25 -2.18
C ARG A 163 -10.28 -10.48 -2.42
N ILE A 164 -9.74 -9.96 -3.51
CA ILE A 164 -8.35 -10.15 -3.92
C ILE A 164 -7.74 -8.76 -4.13
N PRO A 165 -7.00 -8.21 -3.14
CA PRO A 165 -6.49 -6.84 -3.23
C PRO A 165 -5.33 -6.69 -4.22
N TYR A 166 -5.34 -5.61 -5.01
CA TYR A 166 -4.29 -5.32 -6.00
C TYR A 166 -2.92 -5.11 -5.35
N ASP A 167 -2.86 -4.28 -4.32
CA ASP A 167 -1.63 -3.88 -3.65
C ASP A 167 -0.89 -5.05 -3.01
N VAL A 168 -1.62 -5.94 -2.34
CA VAL A 168 -1.06 -7.13 -1.70
C VAL A 168 -0.41 -8.03 -2.75
N ASN A 169 -1.14 -8.32 -3.82
CA ASN A 169 -0.72 -9.30 -4.81
C ASN A 169 0.37 -8.79 -5.75
N THR A 170 0.33 -7.52 -6.13
CA THR A 170 1.22 -6.95 -7.15
C THR A 170 2.43 -6.23 -6.56
N ALA A 171 2.40 -5.88 -5.26
CA ALA A 171 3.52 -5.20 -4.61
C ALA A 171 4.03 -5.94 -3.38
N LEU A 172 3.16 -6.26 -2.42
CA LEU A 172 3.62 -6.74 -1.10
C LEU A 172 4.15 -8.17 -1.14
N VAL A 173 3.45 -9.10 -1.78
CA VAL A 173 3.89 -10.49 -1.91
C VAL A 173 5.27 -10.58 -2.60
N PRO A 174 5.47 -10.03 -3.82
CA PRO A 174 6.78 -10.10 -4.46
C PRO A 174 7.87 -9.39 -3.65
N ALA A 175 7.59 -8.23 -3.05
CA ALA A 175 8.56 -7.52 -2.21
C ALA A 175 8.98 -8.34 -0.98
N ALA A 176 8.02 -8.99 -0.31
CA ALA A 176 8.30 -9.87 0.82
C ALA A 176 9.14 -11.08 0.41
N LEU A 177 8.86 -11.70 -0.74
CA LEU A 177 9.62 -12.83 -1.27
C LEU A 177 11.06 -12.44 -1.63
N ARG A 178 11.27 -11.27 -2.27
CA ARG A 178 12.63 -10.72 -2.50
C ARG A 178 13.36 -10.48 -1.19
N ALA A 179 12.65 -9.94 -0.18
CA ALA A 179 13.24 -9.70 1.13
C ALA A 179 13.60 -11.01 1.86
N ILE A 180 12.75 -12.04 1.79
CA ILE A 180 13.03 -13.38 2.34
C ILE A 180 14.26 -13.98 1.66
N ALA A 181 14.36 -13.89 0.33
CA ALA A 181 15.53 -14.38 -0.41
C ALA A 181 16.83 -13.70 0.07
N ALA A 182 16.82 -12.38 0.20
CA ALA A 182 17.98 -11.61 0.65
C ALA A 182 18.33 -11.89 2.13
N LEU A 183 17.34 -12.05 2.99
CA LEU A 183 17.54 -12.44 4.39
C LEU A 183 18.12 -13.86 4.47
N ALA A 184 17.64 -14.82 3.68
CA ALA A 184 18.18 -16.18 3.63
C ALA A 184 19.66 -16.20 3.20
N ALA A 185 20.04 -15.36 2.22
CA ALA A 185 21.44 -15.19 1.79
C ALA A 185 22.38 -14.75 2.93
N GLU A 186 21.87 -13.91 3.84
CA GLU A 186 22.59 -13.40 5.02
C GLU A 186 22.46 -14.31 6.25
N GLY A 187 21.95 -15.54 6.07
CA GLY A 187 21.83 -16.55 7.11
C GLY A 187 20.77 -16.25 8.16
N PHE A 188 19.76 -15.42 7.85
CA PHE A 188 18.67 -15.10 8.77
C PHE A 188 17.79 -16.33 9.08
N PHE A 189 17.71 -17.28 8.15
CA PHE A 189 16.95 -18.52 8.26
C PHE A 189 17.87 -19.74 8.07
N PRO A 190 18.69 -20.13 9.07
CA PRO A 190 19.70 -21.18 8.91
C PRO A 190 19.14 -22.56 8.53
N THR A 191 17.86 -22.83 8.83
CA THR A 191 17.17 -24.07 8.48
C THR A 191 16.58 -24.08 7.07
N HIS A 192 16.59 -22.94 6.37
CA HIS A 192 15.97 -22.73 5.06
C HIS A 192 16.91 -21.95 4.12
N VAL A 193 18.17 -22.37 4.05
CA VAL A 193 19.19 -21.73 3.19
C VAL A 193 18.81 -21.73 1.70
N ASP A 194 17.99 -22.70 1.28
CA ASP A 194 17.46 -22.82 -0.07
C ASP A 194 16.47 -21.70 -0.45
N TRP A 195 15.90 -21.00 0.53
CA TRP A 195 14.99 -19.89 0.27
C TRP A 195 15.63 -18.70 -0.44
N HIS A 196 16.97 -18.58 -0.42
CA HIS A 196 17.65 -17.61 -1.28
C HIS A 196 17.24 -17.77 -2.74
N ASP A 197 17.26 -19.00 -3.25
CA ASP A 197 16.93 -19.30 -4.65
C ASP A 197 15.42 -19.45 -4.82
N THR A 198 14.76 -20.21 -3.94
CA THR A 198 13.33 -20.52 -4.05
C THR A 198 12.47 -19.26 -3.92
N ALA A 199 12.72 -18.40 -2.93
CA ALA A 199 11.94 -17.17 -2.75
C ALA A 199 12.23 -16.15 -3.87
N SER A 200 13.45 -16.11 -4.41
CA SER A 200 13.77 -15.30 -5.58
C SER A 200 13.00 -15.74 -6.83
N GLN A 201 12.88 -17.06 -7.05
CA GLN A 201 12.08 -17.61 -8.15
C GLN A 201 10.61 -17.31 -7.97
N TYR A 202 10.07 -17.46 -6.76
CA TYR A 202 8.68 -17.13 -6.48
C TYR A 202 8.43 -15.64 -6.70
N ALA A 203 9.29 -14.77 -6.16
CA ALA A 203 9.19 -13.34 -6.36
C ALA A 203 9.12 -12.97 -7.83
N GLN A 204 9.97 -13.55 -8.69
CA GLN A 204 9.95 -13.30 -10.13
C GLN A 204 8.58 -13.63 -10.75
N VAL A 205 8.03 -14.81 -10.46
CA VAL A 205 6.71 -15.20 -10.98
C VAL A 205 5.61 -14.26 -10.50
N TRP A 206 5.63 -13.88 -9.22
CA TRP A 206 4.67 -12.92 -8.67
C TRP A 206 4.83 -11.51 -9.28
N GLU A 207 6.05 -11.07 -9.56
CA GLU A 207 6.33 -9.77 -10.19
C GLU A 207 5.76 -9.71 -11.62
N ASP A 208 5.99 -10.77 -12.40
CA ASP A 208 5.70 -10.83 -13.83
C ASP A 208 4.23 -11.17 -14.12
N GLU A 209 3.61 -12.03 -13.30
CA GLU A 209 2.34 -12.68 -13.65
C GLU A 209 1.13 -12.13 -12.88
N THR A 210 1.25 -11.06 -12.08
CA THR A 210 0.13 -10.57 -11.26
C THR A 210 -0.63 -9.39 -11.85
N LEU A 211 0.04 -8.45 -12.53
CA LEU A 211 -0.59 -7.22 -13.00
C LEU A 211 -1.77 -7.50 -13.95
N HIS A 212 -1.62 -8.45 -14.88
CA HIS A 212 -2.62 -8.75 -15.91
C HIS A 212 -3.99 -9.16 -15.35
N PHE A 213 -4.07 -9.67 -14.11
CA PHE A 213 -5.34 -9.99 -13.47
C PHE A 213 -6.20 -8.76 -13.17
N PHE A 214 -5.53 -7.61 -12.96
CA PHE A 214 -6.15 -6.36 -12.54
C PHE A 214 -6.29 -5.35 -13.67
N GLU A 215 -5.80 -5.65 -14.87
CA GLU A 215 -5.83 -4.74 -16.01
C GLU A 215 -7.27 -4.36 -16.40
N VAL A 216 -7.46 -3.05 -16.54
CA VAL A 216 -8.66 -2.43 -17.08
C VAL A 216 -8.24 -1.59 -18.27
N ASP A 217 -8.79 -1.91 -19.44
CA ASP A 217 -8.62 -1.16 -20.67
C ASP A 217 -10.00 -0.71 -21.15
N ILE A 218 -10.16 0.60 -21.37
CA ILE A 218 -11.42 1.22 -21.74
C ILE A 218 -11.17 2.10 -22.97
N GLU A 219 -11.93 1.84 -24.04
CA GLU A 219 -11.89 2.64 -25.25
C GLU A 219 -12.23 4.11 -24.97
N ALA A 220 -11.58 5.04 -25.67
CA ALA A 220 -11.71 6.48 -25.41
C ALA A 220 -13.17 6.97 -25.34
N GLU A 221 -14.02 6.54 -26.28
CA GLU A 221 -15.44 6.91 -26.33
C GLU A 221 -16.24 6.37 -25.12
N GLU A 222 -15.94 5.13 -24.69
CA GLU A 222 -16.56 4.55 -23.49
C GLU A 222 -16.07 5.27 -22.23
N ALA A 223 -14.77 5.57 -22.14
CA ALA A 223 -14.17 6.30 -21.04
C ALA A 223 -14.80 7.71 -20.87
N GLN A 224 -15.02 8.45 -21.97
CA GLN A 224 -15.74 9.72 -21.95
C GLN A 224 -17.17 9.57 -21.41
N SER A 225 -17.89 8.55 -21.88
CA SER A 225 -19.26 8.25 -21.44
C SER A 225 -19.34 7.90 -19.95
N LEU A 226 -18.39 7.10 -19.45
CA LEU A 226 -18.30 6.69 -18.05
C LEU A 226 -18.02 7.89 -17.14
N VAL A 227 -17.03 8.72 -17.49
CA VAL A 227 -16.73 9.95 -16.74
C VAL A 227 -17.93 10.89 -16.73
N GLN A 228 -18.58 11.09 -17.87
CA GLN A 228 -19.78 11.93 -17.96
C GLN A 228 -20.92 11.39 -17.08
N SER A 229 -21.11 10.07 -17.02
CA SER A 229 -22.10 9.41 -16.18
C SER A 229 -21.77 9.60 -14.69
N TYR A 230 -20.50 9.38 -14.31
CA TYR A 230 -20.03 9.61 -12.94
C TYR A 230 -20.28 11.04 -12.48
N VAL A 231 -20.00 12.04 -13.31
CA VAL A 231 -20.19 13.46 -12.99
C VAL A 231 -21.67 13.75 -12.67
N VAL A 232 -22.59 13.20 -13.46
CA VAL A 232 -24.03 13.33 -13.24
C VAL A 232 -24.46 12.61 -11.96
N GLU A 233 -23.99 11.38 -11.74
CA GLU A 233 -24.39 10.55 -10.59
C GLU A 233 -23.85 11.06 -9.25
N SER A 234 -22.59 11.51 -9.23
CA SER A 234 -21.94 12.06 -8.04
C SER A 234 -22.36 13.51 -7.73
N GLY A 235 -22.92 14.21 -8.71
CA GLY A 235 -23.19 15.65 -8.62
C GLY A 235 -21.91 16.48 -8.57
N PHE A 236 -20.82 15.98 -9.14
CA PHE A 236 -19.54 16.69 -9.17
C PHE A 236 -19.67 18.02 -9.92
N GLY A 237 -19.36 19.12 -9.23
CA GLY A 237 -19.47 20.48 -9.78
C GLY A 237 -18.19 21.03 -10.40
N GLY A 238 -17.10 20.24 -10.42
CA GLY A 238 -15.79 20.67 -10.89
C GLY A 238 -15.61 20.67 -12.41
N PRO A 239 -14.45 21.13 -12.90
CA PRO A 239 -14.16 21.13 -14.33
C PRO A 239 -14.01 19.71 -14.84
N VAL A 240 -14.57 19.44 -16.02
CA VAL A 240 -14.46 18.15 -16.71
C VAL A 240 -14.21 18.46 -18.17
N ASP A 241 -13.06 18.00 -18.66
CA ASP A 241 -12.64 18.20 -20.05
C ASP A 241 -12.50 16.83 -20.71
N LEU A 242 -13.63 16.34 -21.26
CA LEU A 242 -13.71 15.02 -21.87
C LEU A 242 -12.84 14.91 -23.13
N ASP A 243 -12.51 16.02 -23.78
CA ASP A 243 -11.66 16.04 -24.97
C ASP A 243 -10.21 15.62 -24.65
N ASN A 244 -9.79 15.69 -23.38
CA ASN A 244 -8.49 15.18 -22.93
C ASN A 244 -8.43 13.64 -22.91
N ILE A 245 -9.58 12.96 -22.89
CA ILE A 245 -9.65 11.50 -23.06
C ILE A 245 -9.64 11.23 -24.57
N SER A 246 -8.44 11.26 -25.16
CA SER A 246 -8.22 11.13 -26.61
C SER A 246 -7.71 9.75 -27.04
N SER A 247 -7.41 8.87 -26.07
CA SER A 247 -6.96 7.50 -26.26
C SER A 247 -7.60 6.58 -25.23
N ASN A 248 -7.38 5.28 -25.37
CA ASN A 248 -7.80 4.30 -24.38
C ASN A 248 -7.25 4.65 -23.00
N VAL A 249 -8.08 4.44 -21.98
CA VAL A 249 -7.71 4.61 -20.57
C VAL A 249 -7.34 3.24 -20.02
N HIS A 250 -6.06 3.09 -19.71
CA HIS A 250 -5.51 1.88 -19.08
C HIS A 250 -5.24 2.14 -17.60
N PHE A 251 -5.65 1.21 -16.74
CA PHE A 251 -5.32 1.23 -15.31
C PHE A 251 -5.44 -0.16 -14.68
N HIS A 252 -4.83 -0.35 -13.51
CA HIS A 252 -5.08 -1.52 -12.68
C HIS A 252 -6.24 -1.27 -11.71
N GLY A 253 -7.24 -2.14 -11.75
CA GLY A 253 -8.36 -2.12 -10.82
C GLY A 253 -7.92 -2.39 -9.39
N LEU A 254 -8.67 -1.83 -8.43
CA LEU A 254 -8.33 -1.80 -7.01
C LEU A 254 -8.35 -3.19 -6.33
N ALA A 255 -9.17 -4.11 -6.84
CA ALA A 255 -9.28 -5.48 -6.37
C ALA A 255 -10.05 -6.34 -7.39
N LEU A 256 -10.07 -7.66 -7.18
CA LEU A 256 -10.94 -8.60 -7.91
C LEU A 256 -12.11 -9.06 -7.04
N ASP A 257 -13.14 -9.59 -7.72
CA ASP A 257 -14.35 -10.16 -7.11
C ASP A 257 -15.02 -9.18 -6.13
N GLY A 258 -15.34 -7.99 -6.65
CA GLY A 258 -15.99 -6.90 -5.94
C GLY A 258 -17.49 -7.07 -5.72
N ASN A 259 -18.06 -6.09 -5.02
CA ASN A 259 -19.51 -5.98 -4.85
C ASN A 259 -20.23 -5.97 -6.21
N ASN A 260 -21.53 -6.31 -6.18
CA ASN A 260 -22.36 -6.37 -7.38
C ASN A 260 -21.87 -7.38 -8.44
N ASN A 261 -21.16 -8.43 -8.04
CA ASN A 261 -20.58 -9.45 -8.93
C ASN A 261 -19.59 -8.86 -9.95
N GLN A 262 -18.87 -7.80 -9.58
CA GLN A 262 -17.84 -7.22 -10.43
C GLN A 262 -16.59 -8.09 -10.40
N SER A 263 -16.15 -8.57 -11.57
CA SER A 263 -14.91 -9.36 -11.65
C SER A 263 -13.68 -8.54 -11.28
N ILE A 264 -13.67 -7.24 -11.62
CA ILE A 264 -12.62 -6.27 -11.29
C ILE A 264 -13.30 -5.03 -10.71
N VAL A 265 -12.79 -4.53 -9.59
CA VAL A 265 -13.19 -3.26 -8.97
C VAL A 265 -12.51 -2.14 -9.76
N ARG A 266 -13.23 -1.56 -10.73
CA ARG A 266 -12.73 -0.57 -11.69
C ARG A 266 -12.60 0.83 -11.07
N VAL A 267 -11.71 0.93 -10.08
CA VAL A 267 -11.35 2.17 -9.40
C VAL A 267 -9.87 2.43 -9.64
N MET A 268 -9.56 3.50 -10.38
CA MET A 268 -8.19 4.01 -10.54
C MET A 268 -7.71 4.49 -9.17
N ASN A 269 -6.48 4.18 -8.77
CA ASN A 269 -6.07 4.31 -7.38
C ASN A 269 -4.56 4.56 -7.24
N THR A 270 -4.13 5.04 -6.07
CA THR A 270 -2.72 5.31 -5.77
C THR A 270 -1.97 4.12 -5.17
N ASP A 271 -2.56 2.92 -5.13
CA ASP A 271 -1.87 1.75 -4.57
C ASP A 271 -0.64 1.34 -5.40
N ASP A 272 -0.56 1.85 -6.63
CA ASP A 272 0.66 1.87 -7.44
C ASP A 272 1.88 2.40 -6.67
N CYS A 273 1.69 3.26 -5.65
CA CYS A 273 2.78 3.74 -4.79
C CYS A 273 3.55 2.60 -4.10
N LEU A 274 2.88 1.51 -3.72
CA LEU A 274 3.52 0.35 -3.09
C LEU A 274 4.40 -0.39 -4.09
N ARG A 275 3.94 -0.60 -5.32
CA ARG A 275 4.74 -1.23 -6.38
C ARG A 275 5.91 -0.33 -6.79
N LEU A 276 5.67 0.96 -6.98
CA LEU A 276 6.71 1.96 -7.27
C LEU A 276 7.81 1.99 -6.19
N PHE A 277 7.44 1.87 -4.92
CA PHE A 277 8.38 1.96 -3.82
C PHE A 277 9.08 0.63 -3.48
N LEU A 278 8.38 -0.50 -3.56
CA LEU A 278 8.85 -1.79 -3.05
C LEU A 278 9.39 -2.74 -4.12
N VAL A 279 8.95 -2.60 -5.37
CA VAL A 279 9.25 -3.56 -6.44
C VAL A 279 10.19 -2.95 -7.48
N ASN A 280 11.26 -3.68 -7.78
CA ASN A 280 12.19 -3.36 -8.86
C ASN A 280 12.04 -4.40 -9.96
N SER A 281 10.92 -4.34 -10.71
CA SER A 281 10.63 -5.30 -11.78
C SER A 281 11.78 -5.40 -12.78
N THR A 282 12.00 -6.63 -13.26
CA THR A 282 12.99 -6.97 -14.28
C THR A 282 12.36 -7.18 -15.65
N ASP A 283 11.05 -7.40 -15.73
CA ASP A 283 10.29 -7.30 -16.98
C ASP A 283 10.23 -5.83 -17.42
N GLN A 284 11.00 -5.52 -18.46
CA GLN A 284 11.19 -4.14 -18.93
C GLN A 284 9.96 -3.57 -19.65
N GLU A 285 9.23 -4.40 -20.40
CA GLU A 285 8.04 -3.96 -21.13
C GLU A 285 6.94 -3.64 -20.13
N GLN A 286 6.67 -4.56 -19.21
CA GLN A 286 5.69 -4.37 -18.16
C GLN A 286 6.05 -3.19 -17.25
N LEU A 287 7.32 -3.04 -16.86
CA LEU A 287 7.77 -1.90 -16.05
C LEU A 287 7.54 -0.56 -16.77
N THR A 288 7.84 -0.50 -18.06
CA THR A 288 7.68 0.72 -18.87
C THR A 288 6.21 1.10 -18.98
N LEU A 289 5.32 0.14 -19.27
CA LEU A 289 3.87 0.36 -19.32
C LEU A 289 3.29 0.80 -17.97
N PHE A 290 3.71 0.13 -16.89
CA PHE A 290 3.29 0.48 -15.54
C PHE A 290 3.68 1.91 -15.15
N LEU A 291 4.91 2.34 -15.48
CA LEU A 291 5.39 3.69 -15.19
C LEU A 291 4.70 4.75 -16.04
N ASP A 292 4.45 4.49 -17.33
CA ASP A 292 3.70 5.40 -18.19
C ASP A 292 2.28 5.62 -17.65
N GLN A 293 1.60 4.54 -17.28
CA GLN A 293 0.29 4.57 -16.66
C GLN A 293 0.28 5.37 -15.35
N ALA A 294 1.14 5.01 -14.39
CA ALA A 294 1.16 5.66 -13.08
C ALA A 294 1.45 7.16 -13.21
N ALA A 295 2.34 7.54 -14.13
CA ALA A 295 2.63 8.94 -14.42
C ALA A 295 1.42 9.68 -15.01
N GLU A 296 0.71 9.06 -15.96
CA GLU A 296 -0.51 9.62 -16.56
C GLU A 296 -1.59 9.88 -15.50
N HIS A 297 -1.85 8.91 -14.62
CA HIS A 297 -2.89 9.05 -13.58
C HIS A 297 -2.58 10.18 -12.59
N ILE A 298 -1.30 10.38 -12.29
CA ILE A 298 -0.84 11.47 -11.41
C ILE A 298 -0.98 12.82 -12.12
N ILE A 299 -0.67 12.93 -13.41
CA ILE A 299 -0.73 14.21 -14.13
C ILE A 299 -2.18 14.64 -14.39
N GLN A 300 -3.05 13.69 -14.76
CA GLN A 300 -4.41 14.01 -15.19
C GLN A 300 -5.29 14.48 -14.02
N PRO A 301 -6.11 15.54 -14.23
CA PRO A 301 -7.00 16.05 -13.19
C PRO A 301 -8.17 15.10 -12.96
N PHE A 302 -8.62 15.00 -11.72
CA PHE A 302 -9.86 14.32 -11.37
C PHE A 302 -11.06 15.01 -12.05
N PRO A 303 -12.00 14.27 -12.69
CA PRO A 303 -12.19 12.82 -12.64
C PRO A 303 -11.52 11.98 -13.75
N MET A 304 -10.68 12.55 -14.62
CA MET A 304 -9.94 11.77 -15.63
C MET A 304 -8.68 11.08 -15.07
N GLY A 305 -8.07 11.68 -14.05
CA GLY A 305 -6.96 11.11 -13.29
C GLY A 305 -7.19 11.23 -11.79
N LEU A 306 -6.10 11.36 -11.04
CA LEU A 306 -6.12 11.40 -9.58
C LEU A 306 -5.81 12.80 -9.02
N SER A 307 -5.35 13.74 -9.85
CA SER A 307 -4.88 15.03 -9.37
C SER A 307 -5.98 16.04 -9.08
N THR A 308 -5.80 16.78 -7.99
CA THR A 308 -6.57 17.98 -7.64
C THR A 308 -5.62 19.05 -7.09
N PRO A 309 -6.01 20.34 -7.04
CA PRO A 309 -5.21 21.39 -6.40
C PRO A 309 -4.84 21.12 -4.92
N ILE A 310 -5.57 20.24 -4.23
CA ILE A 310 -5.33 19.90 -2.83
C ILE A 310 -4.53 18.60 -2.62
N GLY A 311 -4.05 17.97 -3.70
CA GLY A 311 -3.30 16.72 -3.70
C GLY A 311 -3.82 15.67 -4.67
N VAL A 312 -3.22 14.47 -4.60
CA VAL A 312 -3.61 13.31 -5.42
C VAL A 312 -4.55 12.41 -4.61
N LEU A 313 -5.71 12.09 -5.19
CA LEU A 313 -6.76 11.29 -4.56
C LEU A 313 -6.36 9.81 -4.55
N ILE A 314 -6.70 9.08 -3.48
CA ILE A 314 -6.35 7.65 -3.35
C ILE A 314 -7.24 6.72 -4.17
N ALA A 315 -8.39 7.21 -4.64
CA ALA A 315 -9.36 6.45 -5.42
C ALA A 315 -10.12 7.39 -6.35
N ASN A 316 -10.30 6.94 -7.60
CA ASN A 316 -11.13 7.56 -8.62
C ASN A 316 -12.10 6.50 -9.20
N PRO A 317 -13.40 6.57 -8.83
CA PRO A 317 -14.43 5.64 -9.30
C PRO A 317 -15.03 5.98 -10.68
N ALA A 318 -14.56 7.03 -11.37
CA ALA A 318 -15.25 7.58 -12.55
C ALA A 318 -15.38 6.61 -13.73
N TYR A 319 -14.49 5.62 -13.80
CA TYR A 319 -14.46 4.59 -14.85
C TYR A 319 -15.23 3.32 -14.49
N GLY A 320 -15.93 3.31 -13.35
CA GLY A 320 -16.57 2.12 -12.83
C GLY A 320 -17.85 1.69 -13.55
N GLY A 321 -18.68 2.65 -13.96
CA GLY A 321 -19.95 2.40 -14.67
C GLY A 321 -21.10 1.82 -13.85
N ASP A 322 -20.84 1.22 -12.68
CA ASP A 322 -21.86 0.81 -11.72
C ASP A 322 -22.14 1.92 -10.68
N PRO A 323 -23.40 2.33 -10.46
CA PRO A 323 -23.76 3.34 -9.46
C PRO A 323 -23.29 3.04 -8.03
N VAL A 324 -22.96 1.79 -7.69
CA VAL A 324 -22.36 1.43 -6.40
C VAL A 324 -21.04 2.17 -6.18
N TYR A 325 -20.28 2.48 -7.23
CA TYR A 325 -19.00 3.17 -7.11
C TYR A 325 -19.19 4.63 -6.70
N ALA A 326 -20.01 5.39 -7.45
CA ALA A 326 -20.28 6.80 -7.14
C ALA A 326 -20.91 6.99 -5.75
N ARG A 327 -21.67 5.99 -5.27
CA ARG A 327 -22.30 6.03 -3.94
C ARG A 327 -21.36 5.74 -2.77
N ASN A 328 -20.30 4.95 -2.98
CA ASN A 328 -19.47 4.44 -1.90
C ASN A 328 -18.01 4.94 -1.93
N PHE A 329 -17.54 5.47 -3.06
CA PHE A 329 -16.24 6.14 -3.19
C PHE A 329 -16.45 7.66 -3.28
N THR A 330 -17.00 8.23 -2.21
CA THR A 330 -17.26 9.67 -2.09
C THR A 330 -16.15 10.35 -1.31
N ASN A 331 -16.11 11.69 -1.37
CA ASN A 331 -15.10 12.50 -0.70
C ASN A 331 -15.24 12.49 0.84
N ASN A 332 -16.36 12.00 1.38
CA ASN A 332 -16.58 11.87 2.82
C ASN A 332 -16.36 10.44 3.35
N VAL A 333 -15.90 9.50 2.52
CA VAL A 333 -15.58 8.13 2.94
C VAL A 333 -14.08 8.01 3.19
N TYR A 334 -13.68 7.35 4.28
CA TYR A 334 -12.28 7.23 4.72
C TYR A 334 -11.31 6.68 3.66
N HIS A 335 -11.80 5.80 2.79
CA HIS A 335 -11.05 5.25 1.65
C HIS A 335 -11.67 5.59 0.29
N GLY A 336 -12.41 6.69 0.23
CA GLY A 336 -13.06 7.20 -1.00
C GLY A 336 -12.15 8.14 -1.79
N THR A 337 -12.74 9.18 -2.39
CA THR A 337 -12.03 10.23 -3.15
C THR A 337 -11.36 11.24 -2.22
N VAL A 338 -10.47 10.77 -1.36
CA VAL A 338 -9.74 11.55 -0.34
C VAL A 338 -8.24 11.56 -0.63
N VAL A 339 -7.49 12.41 0.06
CA VAL A 339 -6.03 12.46 0.00
C VAL A 339 -5.44 11.92 1.30
N TRP A 340 -4.42 11.06 1.19
CA TRP A 340 -3.76 10.44 2.33
C TRP A 340 -2.27 10.77 2.36
N SER A 341 -1.80 11.28 3.51
CA SER A 341 -0.42 11.79 3.66
C SER A 341 0.63 10.75 3.31
N TRP A 342 0.54 9.54 3.87
CA TRP A 342 1.56 8.54 3.63
C TRP A 342 1.52 8.02 2.18
N GLN A 343 0.33 7.93 1.56
CA GLN A 343 0.19 7.56 0.15
C GLN A 343 0.90 8.59 -0.75
N LEU A 344 0.71 9.90 -0.52
CA LEU A 344 1.48 10.93 -1.24
C LEU A 344 2.99 10.77 -1.04
N SER A 345 3.42 10.59 0.21
CA SER A 345 4.84 10.47 0.53
C SER A 345 5.48 9.22 -0.10
N MET A 346 4.76 8.08 -0.12
CA MET A 346 5.23 6.84 -0.71
C MET A 346 5.21 6.90 -2.23
N LEU A 347 4.22 7.56 -2.83
CA LEU A 347 4.14 7.80 -4.26
C LEU A 347 5.33 8.65 -4.73
N ALA A 348 5.62 9.75 -4.02
CA ALA A 348 6.77 10.60 -4.31
C ALA A 348 8.11 9.87 -4.13
N ALA A 349 8.27 9.13 -3.02
CA ALA A 349 9.46 8.33 -2.77
C ALA A 349 9.63 7.18 -3.77
N GLY A 350 8.52 6.58 -4.22
CA GLY A 350 8.49 5.53 -5.23
C GLY A 350 8.92 6.03 -6.60
N LEU A 351 8.36 7.15 -7.07
CA LEU A 351 8.78 7.80 -8.32
C LEU A 351 10.26 8.19 -8.28
N ALA A 352 10.72 8.84 -7.20
CA ALA A 352 12.13 9.17 -7.02
C ALA A 352 13.02 7.92 -7.10
N ARG A 353 12.61 6.84 -6.43
CA ARG A 353 13.32 5.56 -6.47
C ARG A 353 13.40 4.97 -7.86
N GLN A 354 12.32 5.03 -8.65
CA GLN A 354 12.33 4.52 -10.01
C GLN A 354 13.24 5.37 -10.92
N LEU A 355 13.14 6.70 -10.83
CA LEU A 355 14.02 7.62 -11.56
C LEU A 355 15.50 7.45 -11.19
N ASP A 356 15.83 7.22 -9.92
CA ASP A 356 17.20 6.97 -9.47
C ASP A 356 17.81 5.70 -10.10
N ARG A 357 17.00 4.69 -10.45
CA ARG A 357 17.47 3.50 -11.16
C ARG A 357 18.10 3.81 -12.52
N CYS A 358 17.78 4.96 -13.13
CA CYS A 358 18.39 5.40 -14.38
C CYS A 358 19.89 5.71 -14.24
N ASN A 359 20.39 5.88 -13.01
CA ASN A 359 21.81 6.06 -12.70
C ASN A 359 22.50 4.77 -12.21
N SER A 360 21.80 3.63 -12.24
CA SER A 360 22.32 2.36 -11.74
C SER A 360 23.16 1.59 -12.78
N ALA A 361 23.84 0.53 -12.33
CA ALA A 361 24.60 -0.34 -13.23
C ALA A 361 23.73 -1.13 -14.22
N HIS A 362 22.45 -1.35 -13.88
CA HIS A 362 21.47 -2.04 -14.72
C HIS A 362 20.32 -1.07 -14.98
N VAL A 363 20.53 -0.17 -15.94
CA VAL A 363 19.59 0.89 -16.31
C VAL A 363 18.32 0.27 -16.91
N PRO A 364 17.13 0.52 -16.35
CA PRO A 364 15.86 0.06 -16.92
C PRO A 364 15.56 0.68 -18.29
N ASP A 365 14.83 -0.02 -19.15
CA ASP A 365 14.57 0.41 -20.53
C ASP A 365 13.75 1.70 -20.61
N PHE A 366 12.80 1.92 -19.67
CA PHE A 366 12.01 3.16 -19.62
C PHE A 366 12.88 4.42 -19.49
N CYS A 367 14.10 4.31 -18.93
CA CYS A 367 15.03 5.43 -18.82
C CYS A 367 15.56 5.90 -20.19
N ASN A 368 15.55 5.02 -21.20
CA ASN A 368 15.92 5.33 -22.58
C ASN A 368 14.70 5.63 -23.46
N ASP A 369 13.49 5.29 -23.02
CA ASP A 369 12.27 5.79 -23.63
C ASP A 369 12.06 7.25 -23.25
N THR A 370 12.42 8.17 -24.16
CA THR A 370 12.34 9.60 -23.89
C THR A 370 10.94 10.10 -23.58
N THR A 371 9.89 9.41 -24.05
CA THR A 371 8.50 9.79 -23.81
C THR A 371 8.09 9.40 -22.40
N VAL A 372 8.30 8.12 -22.04
CA VAL A 372 7.93 7.61 -20.72
C VAL A 372 8.78 8.24 -19.64
N TYR A 373 10.11 8.34 -19.83
CA TYR A 373 11.00 9.01 -18.88
C TYR A 373 10.57 10.45 -18.60
N ALA A 374 10.28 11.23 -19.66
CA ALA A 374 9.85 12.61 -19.50
C ALA A 374 8.49 12.70 -18.78
N LYS A 375 7.55 11.79 -19.07
CA LYS A 375 6.26 11.74 -18.38
C LYS A 375 6.40 11.39 -16.90
N VAL A 376 7.25 10.41 -16.56
CA VAL A 376 7.53 10.03 -15.17
C VAL A 376 8.17 11.20 -14.40
N LEU A 377 9.12 11.90 -15.01
CA LEU A 377 9.73 13.10 -14.41
C LEU A 377 8.70 14.24 -14.25
N GLN A 378 7.83 14.44 -15.24
CA GLN A 378 6.73 15.40 -15.14
C GLN A 378 5.77 15.04 -14.00
N ALA A 379 5.39 13.77 -13.86
CA ALA A 379 4.52 13.31 -12.79
C ALA A 379 5.15 13.50 -11.41
N TYR A 380 6.46 13.23 -11.29
CA TYR A 380 7.22 13.49 -10.07
C TYR A 380 7.17 14.97 -9.67
N ASN A 381 7.49 15.86 -10.61
CA ASN A 381 7.48 17.30 -10.36
C ASN A 381 6.08 17.84 -10.08
N HIS A 382 5.07 17.41 -10.85
CA HIS A 382 3.67 17.77 -10.64
C HIS A 382 3.17 17.35 -9.25
N LEU A 383 3.49 16.12 -8.83
CA LEU A 383 3.18 15.64 -7.49
C LEU A 383 3.83 16.50 -6.41
N TRP A 384 5.12 16.86 -6.56
CA TRP A 384 5.80 17.73 -5.60
C TRP A 384 5.25 19.15 -5.59
N ASP A 385 4.89 19.71 -6.74
CA ASP A 385 4.27 21.03 -6.80
C ASP A 385 2.93 21.05 -6.04
N LEU A 386 2.14 19.97 -6.13
CA LEU A 386 0.94 19.78 -5.31
C LEU A 386 1.25 19.64 -3.82
N ILE A 387 2.24 18.82 -3.46
CA ILE A 387 2.67 18.60 -2.06
C ILE A 387 3.14 19.93 -1.44
N ASP A 388 4.01 20.66 -2.13
CA ASP A 388 4.58 21.93 -1.67
C ASP A 388 3.49 23.02 -1.53
N SER A 389 2.55 23.08 -2.48
CA SER A 389 1.39 23.98 -2.41
C SER A 389 0.47 23.68 -1.22
N ASN A 390 0.47 22.44 -0.73
CA ASN A 390 -0.35 21.99 0.40
C ASN A 390 0.47 21.74 1.68
N GLY A 391 1.69 22.31 1.77
CA GLY A 391 2.63 22.10 2.88
C GLY A 391 2.06 22.29 4.29
N ALA A 392 1.07 23.19 4.45
CA ALA A 392 0.41 23.45 5.73
C ALA A 392 -0.42 22.27 6.26
N TYR A 393 -0.79 21.32 5.39
CA TYR A 393 -1.70 20.22 5.70
C TYR A 393 -1.03 18.84 5.71
N LEU A 394 0.24 18.74 5.31
CA LEU A 394 0.93 17.45 5.12
C LEU A 394 1.06 16.61 6.40
N ASN A 395 0.92 17.24 7.57
CA ASN A 395 0.95 16.53 8.84
C ASN A 395 -0.41 15.92 9.21
N SER A 396 -1.50 16.24 8.50
CA SER A 396 -2.79 15.59 8.66
C SER A 396 -2.72 14.14 8.16
N GLU A 397 -3.41 13.21 8.83
CA GLU A 397 -3.47 11.82 8.38
C GLU A 397 -4.17 11.73 7.01
N VAL A 398 -5.39 12.25 6.98
CA VAL A 398 -6.32 12.24 5.83
C VAL A 398 -7.00 13.59 5.70
N TRP A 399 -7.20 14.03 4.46
CA TRP A 399 -8.05 15.16 4.18
C TRP A 399 -8.86 14.95 2.92
N SER A 400 -9.87 15.79 2.78
CA SER A 400 -10.82 15.78 1.69
C SER A 400 -10.93 17.18 1.10
N TRP A 401 -11.92 17.35 0.23
CA TRP A 401 -12.22 18.57 -0.49
C TRP A 401 -13.72 18.80 -0.54
N VAL A 402 -14.09 20.06 -0.67
CA VAL A 402 -15.38 20.46 -1.25
C VAL A 402 -15.09 21.28 -2.51
N TYR A 403 -15.94 21.14 -3.52
CA TYR A 403 -15.85 22.02 -4.69
C TYR A 403 -16.78 23.21 -4.48
N ASP A 404 -16.22 24.39 -4.23
CA ASP A 404 -16.96 25.62 -3.94
C ASP A 404 -16.36 26.80 -4.71
N ALA A 405 -17.21 27.71 -5.17
CA ALA A 405 -16.83 28.91 -5.93
C ALA A 405 -15.88 28.67 -7.13
N GLY A 406 -15.89 27.47 -7.72
CA GLY A 406 -15.04 27.11 -8.86
C GLY A 406 -13.65 26.57 -8.47
N ASP A 407 -13.44 26.17 -7.22
CA ASP A 407 -12.16 25.67 -6.72
C ASP A 407 -12.31 24.47 -5.76
N PHE A 408 -11.24 23.69 -5.63
CA PHE A 408 -11.12 22.64 -4.62
C PHE A 408 -10.68 23.25 -3.29
N VAL A 409 -11.56 23.21 -2.30
CA VAL A 409 -11.30 23.75 -0.97
C VAL A 409 -10.91 22.61 -0.03
N TYR A 410 -9.68 22.67 0.51
CA TYR A 410 -9.21 21.76 1.55
C TYR A 410 -10.23 21.63 2.68
N THR A 411 -10.59 20.40 3.03
CA THR A 411 -11.56 20.12 4.08
C THR A 411 -11.08 18.94 4.92
N PRO A 412 -10.92 19.08 6.26
CA PRO A 412 -10.67 17.94 7.13
C PRO A 412 -11.78 16.90 6.95
N LEU A 413 -11.44 15.62 6.79
CA LEU A 413 -12.44 14.58 6.53
C LEU A 413 -13.54 14.55 7.61
N GLY A 414 -13.15 14.68 8.88
CA GLY A 414 -14.07 14.71 10.02
C GLY A 414 -15.00 15.92 10.08
N ALA A 415 -14.78 16.95 9.25
CA ALA A 415 -15.68 18.09 9.10
C ALA A 415 -16.82 17.82 8.09
N LEU A 416 -16.68 16.80 7.23
CA LEU A 416 -17.73 16.39 6.32
C LEU A 416 -18.78 15.53 7.05
N PRO A 417 -20.06 15.59 6.66
CA PRO A 417 -21.06 14.64 7.16
C PRO A 417 -20.58 13.20 6.88
N PRO A 418 -20.60 12.30 7.88
CA PRO A 418 -20.17 10.93 7.64
C PRO A 418 -21.12 10.23 6.65
N PRO A 419 -20.67 9.15 6.00
CA PRO A 419 -21.55 8.29 5.22
C PRO A 419 -22.73 7.82 6.08
N ALA A 420 -23.89 7.61 5.44
CA ALA A 420 -25.10 7.20 6.16
C ALA A 420 -24.84 5.94 7.00
N GLY A 421 -25.17 6.00 8.29
CA GLY A 421 -24.96 4.88 9.23
C GLY A 421 -23.55 4.76 9.81
N GLN A 422 -22.63 5.67 9.47
CA GLN A 422 -21.29 5.73 10.04
C GLN A 422 -21.12 6.92 10.99
N SER A 423 -20.11 6.84 11.87
CA SER A 423 -19.71 7.94 12.74
C SER A 423 -18.66 8.81 12.02
N PRO A 424 -18.54 10.11 12.36
CA PRO A 424 -17.46 10.95 11.83
C PRO A 424 -16.09 10.35 12.11
N THR A 425 -15.20 10.41 11.11
CA THR A 425 -13.82 9.93 11.24
C THR A 425 -12.91 11.01 11.80
N GLU A 426 -12.04 10.66 12.76
CA GLU A 426 -10.97 11.53 13.23
C GLU A 426 -9.87 11.60 12.15
N SER A 427 -9.32 12.78 11.87
CA SER A 427 -8.23 13.00 10.88
C SER A 427 -6.96 13.55 11.53
N ASN A 428 -6.90 13.50 12.86
CA ASN A 428 -5.82 14.07 13.64
C ASN A 428 -4.54 13.24 13.52
N ILE A 429 -3.41 13.88 13.79
CA ILE A 429 -2.09 13.27 13.87
C ILE A 429 -2.02 12.32 15.07
N ARG A 430 -2.51 11.09 14.91
CA ARG A 430 -2.49 10.06 15.95
C ARG A 430 -1.49 8.97 15.64
N GLN A 431 -1.38 8.62 14.37
CA GLN A 431 -0.58 7.51 13.87
C GLN A 431 0.70 8.00 13.20
N LEU A 432 1.80 7.26 13.37
CA LEU A 432 3.13 7.64 12.89
C LEU A 432 3.20 7.83 11.37
N TRP A 433 2.31 7.20 10.59
CA TRP A 433 2.23 7.38 9.14
C TRP A 433 1.85 8.80 8.72
N SER A 434 1.30 9.61 9.62
CA SER A 434 0.98 11.02 9.36
C SER A 434 2.22 11.92 9.36
N LEU A 435 3.38 11.40 9.75
CA LEU A 435 4.62 12.16 9.95
C LEU A 435 5.70 11.84 8.91
N THR A 436 5.38 11.09 7.86
CA THR A 436 6.33 10.60 6.84
C THR A 436 7.11 11.71 6.13
N PHE A 437 6.50 12.90 5.96
CA PHE A 437 7.16 14.09 5.41
C PHE A 437 8.24 14.72 6.32
N LEU A 438 8.47 14.20 7.53
CA LEU A 438 9.67 14.54 8.31
C LEU A 438 10.96 14.09 7.60
N ALA A 439 10.88 12.99 6.85
CA ALA A 439 12.02 12.42 6.12
C ALA A 439 11.90 12.52 4.60
N VAL A 440 10.70 12.29 4.04
CA VAL A 440 10.47 12.35 2.60
C VAL A 440 10.50 13.79 2.13
N ARG A 441 11.39 14.10 1.18
CA ARG A 441 11.61 15.43 0.62
C ARG A 441 11.78 15.35 -0.90
N ARG A 442 11.51 16.47 -1.58
CA ARG A 442 11.82 16.62 -3.00
C ARG A 442 13.31 16.40 -3.22
N ASP A 443 13.63 15.64 -4.26
CA ASP A 443 14.98 15.47 -4.75
C ASP A 443 15.26 16.61 -5.73
N GLU A 444 16.10 17.54 -5.27
CA GLU A 444 16.50 18.72 -6.03
C GLU A 444 17.36 18.39 -7.26
N ALA A 445 17.72 17.12 -7.50
CA ALA A 445 18.36 16.70 -8.74
C ALA A 445 17.37 16.35 -9.86
N LEU A 446 16.08 16.16 -9.54
CA LEU A 446 15.04 15.71 -10.47
C LEU A 446 14.11 16.87 -10.90
N HIS A 447 14.69 17.93 -11.48
CA HIS A 447 13.95 19.07 -12.05
C HIS A 447 13.56 18.88 -13.50
#